data_AF-I4HEE7-F1
#
_entry.id   AF-I4HEE7-F1
#
_cell.length_a   1.000
_cell.length_b   1.000
_cell.length_c   1.000
_cell.angle_alpha   90.00
_cell.angle_beta   90.00
_cell.angle_gamma   90.00
#
_symmetry.space_group_name_H-M   'P 1'
#
loop_
_entity.id
_entity.type
_entity.pdbx_description
1 polymer ?
#
loop_
_entity_poly.entity_id
_entity_poly.type
_entity_poly.pdbx_seq_one_letter_code
_entity_poly.pdbx_strand_id
1 'polypeptide(L)'
;MVSSVHLMASGWDLAVNNRNGQLALVVEVKCKTNVSQEWAAKLRRNILAHGTFAKAPYFLLVFPDRFYLWSNVGAFQEQSEPSYMIDASPILQPYFQRAGVTNEQISRQSLELIVASWLGEIIYSEKPPEALDDSQRWLIDSGLYAALAGGKFQHEVAA
;
A
#
# COMPACT_ATOMS: atom_id res chain seq x y z
N MET A 1 23.10 -19.37 -7.14
CA MET A 1 21.72 -19.33 -7.69
C MET A 1 20.88 -18.54 -6.71
N VAL A 2 20.56 -17.30 -7.06
CA VAL A 2 19.85 -16.37 -6.16
C VAL A 2 18.38 -16.77 -6.09
N SER A 3 18.00 -17.34 -4.95
CA SER A 3 16.60 -17.50 -4.58
C SER A 3 16.10 -16.11 -4.17
N SER A 4 15.16 -15.56 -4.92
CA SER A 4 14.48 -14.32 -4.54
C SER A 4 13.02 -14.48 -4.89
N VAL A 5 12.30 -15.11 -3.98
CA VAL A 5 10.85 -15.08 -3.92
C VAL A 5 10.52 -14.91 -2.44
N HIS A 6 10.47 -13.65 -2.00
CA HIS A 6 9.90 -13.30 -0.71
C HIS A 6 8.38 -13.28 -0.90
N LEU A 7 7.76 -14.47 -0.92
CA LEU A 7 6.31 -14.58 -1.00
C LEU A 7 5.75 -14.39 0.41
N MET A 8 5.18 -13.22 0.69
CA MET A 8 4.22 -13.13 1.78
C MET A 8 3.16 -14.23 1.61
N ALA A 9 2.69 -14.83 2.69
CA ALA A 9 1.66 -15.88 2.66
C ALA A 9 0.37 -15.50 1.90
N SER A 10 0.19 -14.20 1.62
CA SER A 10 -0.95 -13.63 0.90
C SER A 10 -0.74 -13.40 -0.61
N GLY A 11 0.50 -13.54 -1.11
CA GLY A 11 0.90 -13.25 -2.49
C GLY A 11 1.11 -11.77 -2.81
N TRP A 12 0.83 -10.86 -1.86
CA TRP A 12 1.00 -9.42 -2.00
C TRP A 12 2.41 -8.97 -1.58
N ASP A 13 2.90 -7.86 -2.14
CA ASP A 13 4.20 -7.29 -1.75
C ASP A 13 4.17 -6.88 -0.25
N LEU A 14 3.06 -6.28 0.22
CA LEU A 14 2.80 -6.08 1.66
C LEU A 14 1.34 -6.37 2.00
N ALA A 15 1.10 -6.79 3.24
CA ALA A 15 -0.25 -6.98 3.79
C ALA A 15 -0.29 -6.53 5.26
N VAL A 16 -1.40 -5.92 5.67
CA VAL A 16 -1.61 -5.43 7.03
C VAL A 16 -2.91 -5.99 7.58
N ASN A 17 -2.82 -6.60 8.76
CA ASN A 17 -3.98 -6.99 9.56
C ASN A 17 -4.37 -5.84 10.49
N ASN A 18 -5.67 -5.61 10.67
CA ASN A 18 -6.18 -4.69 11.68
C ASN A 18 -5.89 -5.21 13.10
N ARG A 19 -6.22 -4.40 14.12
CA ARG A 19 -6.05 -4.76 15.54
C ARG A 19 -6.75 -6.05 15.97
N ASN A 20 -7.78 -6.49 15.24
CA ASN A 20 -8.50 -7.74 15.49
C ASN A 20 -7.85 -8.95 14.78
N GLY A 21 -6.71 -8.75 14.10
CA GLY A 21 -6.00 -9.79 13.37
C GLY A 21 -6.62 -10.13 12.00
N GLN A 22 -7.57 -9.33 11.50
CA GLN A 22 -8.20 -9.56 10.20
C GLN A 22 -7.47 -8.77 9.11
N LEU A 23 -7.32 -9.36 7.92
CA LEU A 23 -6.66 -8.69 6.79
C LEU A 23 -7.43 -7.42 6.40
N ALA A 24 -6.76 -6.27 6.52
CA ALA A 24 -7.35 -4.94 6.33
C ALA A 24 -6.89 -4.32 5.02
N LEU A 25 -5.58 -4.36 4.75
CA LEU A 25 -4.95 -3.75 3.58
C LEU A 25 -4.04 -4.75 2.89
N VAL A 26 -4.08 -4.74 1.56
CA VAL A 26 -3.09 -5.38 0.69
C VAL A 26 -2.46 -4.33 -0.20
N VAL A 27 -1.16 -4.47 -0.45
CA VAL A 27 -0.37 -3.50 -1.18
C VAL A 27 0.41 -4.19 -2.28
N GLU A 28 0.38 -3.58 -3.46
CA GLU A 28 1.22 -3.95 -4.59
C GLU A 28 2.13 -2.76 -4.94
N VAL A 29 3.42 -3.01 -5.13
CA VAL A 29 4.45 -2.00 -5.36
C VAL A 29 5.03 -2.14 -6.77
N LYS A 30 5.17 -1.01 -7.46
CA LYS A 30 5.73 -0.95 -8.82
C LYS A 30 6.64 0.26 -8.99
N CYS A 31 7.87 0.03 -9.45
CA CYS A 31 8.80 1.09 -9.84
C CYS A 31 8.49 1.61 -11.25
N LYS A 32 7.43 2.41 -11.37
CA LYS A 32 7.07 3.13 -12.59
C LYS A 32 6.47 4.47 -12.20
N THR A 33 6.78 5.54 -12.92
CA THR A 33 6.21 6.88 -12.67
C THR A 33 5.20 7.26 -13.74
N ASN A 34 4.45 8.34 -13.50
CA ASN A 34 3.45 8.91 -14.41
C ASN A 34 2.41 7.90 -14.87
N VAL A 35 1.99 7.02 -13.97
CA VAL A 35 0.97 6.01 -14.26
C VAL A 35 -0.40 6.68 -14.34
N SER A 36 -1.25 6.22 -15.27
CA SER A 36 -2.62 6.68 -15.42
C SER A 36 -3.58 5.83 -14.58
N GLN A 37 -4.73 6.42 -14.24
CA GLN A 37 -5.82 5.72 -13.53
C GLN A 37 -6.28 4.47 -14.28
N GLU A 38 -6.46 4.56 -15.60
CA GLU A 38 -6.86 3.44 -16.45
C GLU A 38 -5.86 2.28 -16.41
N TRP A 39 -4.56 2.60 -16.42
CA TRP A 39 -3.51 1.60 -16.34
C TRP A 39 -3.53 0.91 -14.97
N ALA A 40 -3.67 1.67 -13.89
CA ALA A 40 -3.76 1.16 -12.53
C ALA A 40 -4.99 0.24 -12.35
N ALA A 41 -6.15 0.67 -12.84
CA ALA A 41 -7.38 -0.13 -12.85
C ALA A 41 -7.22 -1.43 -13.63
N LYS A 42 -6.59 -1.38 -14.81
CA LYS A 42 -6.29 -2.56 -15.62
C LYS A 42 -5.33 -3.51 -14.90
N LEU A 43 -4.30 -2.99 -14.23
CA LEU A 43 -3.36 -3.83 -13.46
C LEU A 43 -4.09 -4.55 -12.32
N ARG A 44 -4.85 -3.82 -11.48
CA ARG A 44 -5.62 -4.44 -10.39
C ARG A 44 -6.55 -5.54 -10.92
N ARG A 45 -7.28 -5.27 -12.01
CA ARG A 45 -8.16 -6.26 -12.63
C ARG A 45 -7.38 -7.51 -13.06
N ASN A 46 -6.22 -7.33 -13.69
CA ASN A 46 -5.40 -8.46 -14.13
C ASN A 46 -4.88 -9.29 -12.95
N ILE A 47 -4.42 -8.65 -11.86
CA ILE A 47 -3.96 -9.35 -10.66
C ILE A 47 -5.11 -10.17 -10.04
N LEU A 48 -6.29 -9.56 -9.90
CA LEU A 48 -7.45 -10.20 -9.28
C LEU A 48 -8.09 -11.28 -10.17
N ALA A 49 -7.94 -11.20 -11.49
CA ALA A 49 -8.49 -12.20 -12.42
C ALA A 49 -7.67 -13.51 -12.45
N HIS A 50 -6.40 -13.46 -12.06
CA HIS A 50 -5.45 -14.55 -12.29
C HIS A 50 -4.87 -15.17 -11.02
N GLY A 51 -5.32 -14.79 -9.82
CA GLY A 51 -4.74 -15.32 -8.58
C GLY A 51 -5.73 -15.65 -7.47
N THR A 52 -5.27 -16.51 -6.56
CA THR A 52 -5.94 -16.87 -5.29
C THR A 52 -5.58 -15.88 -4.18
N PHE A 53 -5.45 -14.59 -4.52
CA PHE A 53 -5.01 -13.59 -3.57
C PHE A 53 -6.05 -13.37 -2.48
N ALA A 54 -5.58 -13.21 -1.25
CA ALA A 54 -6.45 -12.86 -0.13
C ALA A 54 -7.08 -11.48 -0.39
N LYS A 55 -8.41 -11.40 -0.30
CA LYS A 55 -9.16 -10.14 -0.44
C LYS A 55 -9.14 -9.39 0.89
N ALA A 56 -8.94 -8.08 0.85
CA ALA A 56 -8.84 -7.22 2.01
C ALA A 56 -9.63 -5.94 1.75
N PRO A 57 -10.39 -5.35 2.68
CA PRO A 57 -11.23 -4.17 2.43
C PRO A 57 -10.55 -3.00 1.70
N TYR A 58 -9.23 -2.88 1.81
CA TYR A 58 -8.42 -1.91 1.10
C TYR A 58 -7.39 -2.58 0.20
N PHE A 59 -7.26 -2.07 -1.03
CA PHE A 59 -6.18 -2.40 -1.96
C PHE A 59 -5.45 -1.11 -2.33
N LEU A 60 -4.14 -1.07 -2.10
CA LEU A 60 -3.29 0.06 -2.42
C LEU A 60 -2.26 -0.32 -3.49
N LEU A 61 -2.28 0.39 -4.61
CA LEU A 61 -1.23 0.29 -5.62
C LEU A 61 -0.27 1.46 -5.44
N VAL A 62 1.01 1.14 -5.26
CA VAL A 62 2.05 2.12 -4.93
C VAL A 62 3.06 2.26 -6.06
N PHE A 63 3.25 3.51 -6.47
CA PHE A 63 4.32 3.99 -7.34
C PHE A 63 5.16 5.04 -6.61
N PRO A 64 6.38 5.36 -7.08
CA PRO A 64 7.22 6.39 -6.47
C PRO A 64 6.58 7.79 -6.39
N ASP A 65 5.67 8.12 -7.31
CA ASP A 65 5.03 9.43 -7.46
C ASP A 65 3.51 9.41 -7.30
N ARG A 66 2.90 8.23 -7.18
CA ARG A 66 1.44 8.12 -7.15
C ARG A 66 0.94 6.92 -6.37
N PHE A 67 -0.10 7.11 -5.58
CA PHE A 67 -0.87 6.01 -4.99
C PHE A 67 -2.28 5.94 -5.58
N TYR A 68 -2.79 4.72 -5.67
CA TYR A 68 -4.17 4.43 -6.02
C TYR A 68 -4.79 3.53 -4.98
N LEU A 69 -5.83 4.03 -4.31
CA LEU A 69 -6.55 3.27 -3.29
C LEU A 69 -7.91 2.83 -3.86
N TRP A 70 -8.22 1.55 -3.71
CA TRP A 70 -9.58 1.05 -3.76
C TRP A 70 -10.03 0.81 -2.33
N SER A 71 -11.06 1.54 -1.91
CA SER A 71 -11.69 1.44 -0.60
C SER A 71 -13.16 1.06 -0.77
N ASN A 72 -13.55 -0.13 -0.35
CA ASN A 72 -14.97 -0.42 -0.07
C ASN A 72 -15.10 -1.74 0.69
N VAL A 73 -15.57 -1.66 1.93
CA VAL A 73 -15.77 -2.81 2.83
C VAL A 73 -16.96 -3.64 2.32
N GLY A 74 -16.75 -4.49 1.30
CA GLY A 74 -17.74 -5.47 0.85
C GLY A 74 -17.88 -5.66 -0.67
N ALA A 75 -17.37 -4.75 -1.50
CA ALA A 75 -17.67 -4.73 -2.95
C ALA A 75 -16.44 -4.95 -3.85
N PHE A 76 -15.56 -5.89 -3.48
CA PHE A 76 -14.29 -6.15 -4.18
C PHE A 76 -14.43 -6.39 -5.70
N GLN A 77 -15.61 -6.75 -6.18
CA GLN A 77 -15.85 -7.13 -7.57
C GLN A 77 -16.37 -6.02 -8.48
N GLU A 78 -16.98 -4.93 -7.99
CA GLU A 78 -17.70 -4.01 -8.88
C GLU A 78 -16.94 -2.73 -9.22
N GLN A 79 -16.03 -2.26 -8.35
CA GLN A 79 -15.34 -1.01 -8.62
C GLN A 79 -14.15 -1.22 -9.58
N SER A 80 -14.27 -0.71 -10.80
CA SER A 80 -13.20 -0.69 -11.81
C SER A 80 -12.13 0.35 -11.47
N GLU A 81 -12.56 1.55 -11.06
CA GLU A 81 -11.70 2.70 -10.80
C GLU A 81 -11.28 2.82 -9.34
N PRO A 82 -10.09 3.40 -9.05
CA PRO A 82 -9.68 3.67 -7.67
C PRO A 82 -10.58 4.71 -7.03
N SER A 83 -10.86 4.53 -5.75
CA SER A 83 -11.63 5.47 -4.93
C SER A 83 -10.83 6.75 -4.64
N TYR A 84 -9.49 6.64 -4.58
CA TYR A 84 -8.60 7.79 -4.39
C TYR A 84 -7.38 7.70 -5.32
N MET A 85 -6.94 8.86 -5.78
CA MET A 85 -5.69 9.09 -6.50
C MET A 85 -4.87 10.11 -5.72
N ILE A 86 -3.65 9.75 -5.32
CA ILE A 86 -2.85 10.56 -4.40
C ILE A 86 -1.49 10.87 -5.05
N ASP A 87 -1.05 12.12 -4.97
CA ASP A 87 0.35 12.47 -5.22
C ASP A 87 1.21 11.92 -4.07
N ALA A 88 2.04 10.93 -4.38
CA ALA A 88 2.87 10.26 -3.38
C ALA A 88 4.14 11.04 -3.07
N SER A 89 4.49 12.04 -3.89
CA SER A 89 5.72 12.80 -3.76
C SER A 89 5.91 13.41 -2.36
N PRO A 90 4.95 14.18 -1.80
CA PRO A 90 5.10 14.74 -0.45
C PRO A 90 5.18 13.67 0.65
N ILE A 91 4.58 12.50 0.42
CA ILE A 91 4.53 11.40 1.40
C ILE A 91 5.87 10.64 1.41
N LEU A 92 6.40 10.29 0.24
CA LEU A 92 7.58 9.43 0.10
C LEU A 92 8.90 10.20 0.09
N GLN A 93 8.89 11.48 -0.29
CA GLN A 93 10.11 12.29 -0.39
C GLN A 93 10.95 12.32 0.89
N PRO A 94 10.39 12.45 2.11
CA PRO A 94 11.17 12.40 3.34
C PRO A 94 11.94 11.07 3.51
N TYR A 95 11.36 9.95 3.07
CA TYR A 95 12.00 8.63 3.13
C TYR A 95 13.08 8.48 2.07
N PHE A 96 12.84 8.96 0.84
CA PHE A 96 13.85 8.99 -0.22
C PHE A 96 15.08 9.80 0.19
N GLN A 97 14.88 10.98 0.78
CA GLN A 97 15.95 11.83 1.28
C GLN A 97 16.77 11.14 2.38
N ARG A 98 16.10 10.52 3.36
CA ARG A 98 16.77 9.78 4.45
C ARG A 98 17.55 8.56 3.94
N ALA A 99 17.06 7.90 2.89
CA ALA A 99 17.72 6.75 2.28
C ALA A 99 18.80 7.14 1.26
N GLY A 100 18.92 8.42 0.88
CA GLY A 100 19.89 8.87 -0.12
C GLY A 100 19.60 8.37 -1.54
N VAL A 101 18.34 8.13 -1.88
CA VAL A 101 17.90 7.61 -3.19
C VAL A 101 16.95 8.58 -3.89
N THR A 102 16.82 8.46 -5.22
CA THR A 102 15.78 9.17 -5.99
C THR A 102 14.68 8.22 -6.45
N ASN A 103 13.52 8.77 -6.78
CA ASN A 103 12.37 8.08 -7.37
C ASN A 103 12.71 7.37 -8.71
N GLU A 104 13.69 7.85 -9.49
CA GLU A 104 14.10 7.19 -10.75
C GLU A 104 15.08 6.02 -10.54
N GLN A 105 15.83 6.00 -9.44
CA GLN A 105 16.90 5.04 -9.20
C GLN A 105 16.53 3.97 -8.16
N ILE A 106 15.34 4.06 -7.56
CA ILE A 106 14.95 3.16 -6.49
C ILE A 106 14.58 1.76 -7.00
N SER A 107 15.21 0.74 -6.40
CA SER A 107 14.86 -0.66 -6.65
C SER A 107 13.46 -0.98 -6.10
N ARG A 108 12.82 -2.04 -6.60
CA ARG A 108 11.51 -2.47 -6.09
C ARG A 108 11.59 -2.81 -4.60
N GLN A 109 12.60 -3.58 -4.18
CA GLN A 109 12.74 -3.95 -2.76
C GLN A 109 12.96 -2.72 -1.86
N SER A 110 13.74 -1.74 -2.33
CA SER A 110 13.94 -0.50 -1.58
C SER A 110 12.65 0.31 -1.46
N LEU A 111 11.84 0.36 -2.51
CA LEU A 111 10.54 1.04 -2.47
C LEU A 111 9.56 0.32 -1.54
N GLU A 112 9.50 -1.02 -1.58
CA GLU A 112 8.70 -1.82 -0.64
C GLU A 112 9.07 -1.51 0.82
N LEU A 113 10.36 -1.45 1.15
CA LEU A 113 10.82 -1.11 2.50
C LEU A 113 10.45 0.32 2.91
N ILE A 114 10.53 1.29 2.00
CA ILE A 114 10.10 2.67 2.25
C ILE A 114 8.60 2.73 2.52
N VAL A 115 7.80 2.04 1.72
CA VAL A 115 6.34 1.96 1.91
C VAL A 115 6.00 1.26 3.22
N ALA A 116 6.72 0.20 3.58
CA ALA A 116 6.55 -0.47 4.87
C ALA A 116 6.90 0.47 6.03
N SER A 117 7.96 1.28 5.90
CA SER A 117 8.31 2.28 6.92
C SER A 117 7.21 3.32 7.10
N TRP A 118 6.66 3.85 5.99
CA TRP A 118 5.56 4.82 6.03
C TRP A 118 4.28 4.22 6.63
N LEU A 119 3.87 3.03 6.19
CA LEU A 119 2.73 2.32 6.77
C LEU A 119 2.94 2.01 8.25
N GLY A 120 4.18 1.74 8.68
CA GLY A 120 4.54 1.56 10.08
C GLY A 120 4.21 2.79 10.93
N GLU A 121 4.42 4.00 10.42
CA GLU A 121 4.05 5.23 11.14
C GLU A 121 2.54 5.40 11.33
N ILE A 122 1.73 4.81 10.44
CA ILE A 122 0.26 4.79 10.57
C ILE A 122 -0.15 3.69 11.56
N ILE A 123 0.43 2.50 11.43
CA ILE A 123 0.10 1.34 12.27
C ILE A 123 0.44 1.60 13.75
N TYR A 124 1.62 2.18 14.00
CA TYR A 124 2.14 2.46 15.35
C TYR A 124 1.95 3.91 15.80
N SER A 125 1.15 4.69 15.07
CA SER A 125 0.93 6.09 15.42
C SER A 125 0.23 6.24 16.77
N GLU A 126 0.84 6.99 17.67
CA GLU A 126 0.18 7.51 18.88
C GLU A 126 -0.42 8.90 18.64
N LYS A 127 -0.14 9.51 17.48
CA LYS A 127 -0.57 10.86 17.17
C LYS A 127 -2.05 10.88 16.76
N PRO A 128 -2.81 11.88 17.22
CA PRO A 128 -4.20 12.02 16.83
C PRO A 128 -4.31 12.31 15.30
N PRO A 129 -5.31 11.74 14.61
CA PRO A 129 -5.61 11.97 13.18
C PRO A 129 -5.58 13.42 12.70
N GLU A 130 -5.87 14.36 13.59
CA GLU A 130 -5.90 15.80 13.37
C GLU A 130 -4.51 16.43 13.14
N ALA A 131 -3.43 15.69 13.42
CA ALA A 131 -2.06 16.15 13.21
C ALA A 131 -1.49 15.80 11.81
N LEU A 132 -2.26 15.09 10.96
CA LEU A 132 -1.85 14.80 9.60
C LEU A 132 -1.96 16.05 8.72
N ASP A 133 -0.95 16.28 7.87
CA ASP A 133 -0.99 17.31 6.85
C ASP A 133 -2.00 16.97 5.73
N ASP A 134 -2.34 17.98 4.92
CA ASP A 134 -3.35 17.86 3.86
C ASP A 134 -3.02 16.77 2.83
N SER A 135 -1.73 16.47 2.59
CA SER A 135 -1.32 15.43 1.62
C SER A 135 -1.68 14.02 2.09
N GLN A 136 -1.95 13.85 3.38
CA GLN A 136 -2.31 12.58 4.00
C GLN A 136 -3.76 12.54 4.52
N ARG A 137 -4.55 13.59 4.29
CA ARG A 137 -5.94 13.67 4.76
C ARG A 137 -6.83 12.54 4.24
N TRP A 138 -6.55 12.04 3.04
CA TRP A 138 -7.22 10.89 2.42
C TRP A 138 -7.15 9.62 3.29
N LEU A 139 -6.15 9.45 4.16
CA LEU A 139 -6.08 8.33 5.10
C LEU A 139 -7.25 8.35 6.09
N ILE A 140 -7.69 9.54 6.48
CA ILE A 140 -8.82 9.73 7.39
C ILE A 140 -10.13 9.58 6.62
N ASP A 141 -10.26 10.29 5.49
CA ASP A 141 -11.49 10.33 4.71
C ASP A 141 -11.87 8.96 4.13
N SER A 142 -10.87 8.16 3.75
CA SER A 142 -11.08 6.79 3.28
C SER A 142 -11.38 5.78 4.40
N GLY A 143 -11.15 6.14 5.67
CA GLY A 143 -11.19 5.23 6.81
C GLY A 143 -9.96 4.31 6.94
N LEU A 144 -8.97 4.43 6.04
CA LEU A 144 -7.79 3.57 6.05
C LEU A 144 -6.98 3.73 7.35
N TYR A 145 -6.79 4.96 7.84
CA TYR A 145 -6.06 5.21 9.08
C TYR A 145 -6.67 4.41 10.26
N ALA A 146 -7.98 4.53 10.46
CA ALA A 146 -8.68 3.82 11.53
C ALA A 146 -8.61 2.30 11.35
N ALA A 147 -8.61 1.81 10.11
CA ALA A 147 -8.49 0.39 9.81
C ALA A 147 -7.09 -0.19 10.13
N LEU A 148 -6.03 0.62 9.99
CA LEU A 148 -4.65 0.19 10.21
C LEU A 148 -4.12 0.47 11.62
N ALA A 149 -4.65 1.48 12.32
CA ALA A 149 -4.15 1.91 13.62
C ALA A 149 -4.21 0.81 14.68
N GLY A 150 -3.05 0.46 15.24
CA GLY A 150 -2.88 -0.66 16.18
C GLY A 150 -2.91 -2.04 15.51
N GLY A 151 -2.81 -2.10 14.17
CA GLY A 151 -2.69 -3.32 13.40
C GLY A 151 -1.27 -3.89 13.41
N LYS A 152 -0.99 -4.79 12.46
CA LYS A 152 0.34 -5.38 12.26
C LYS A 152 0.54 -5.83 10.83
N PHE A 153 1.77 -5.72 10.33
CA PHE A 153 2.14 -6.38 9.09
C PHE A 153 1.93 -7.89 9.20
N GLN A 154 1.33 -8.48 8.18
CA GLN A 154 1.30 -9.92 8.02
C GLN A 154 2.72 -10.37 7.67
N HIS A 155 3.39 -11.06 8.58
CA HIS A 155 4.69 -11.66 8.31
C HIS A 155 4.49 -13.10 7.82
N GLU A 156 5.40 -13.56 6.96
CA GLU A 156 5.54 -14.98 6.69
C GLU A 156 5.99 -15.67 7.98
N VAL A 157 5.23 -16.68 8.43
CA VAL A 157 5.76 -17.62 9.40
C VAL A 157 6.62 -18.57 8.59
N ALA A 158 7.93 -18.33 8.57
CA ALA A 158 8.87 -19.33 8.09
C ALA A 158 8.69 -20.58 8.97
N ALA A 159 8.15 -21.64 8.37
CA ALA A 159 8.07 -22.97 8.97
C ALA A 159 9.39 -23.71 8.76
#